data_AF-A0A3D3X011-F1
#
_entry.id   AF-A0A3D3X011-F1
#
_cell.length_a   1.000
_cell.length_b   1.000
_cell.length_c   1.000
_cell.angle_alpha   90.00
_cell.angle_beta   90.00
_cell.angle_gamma   90.00
#
_symmetry.space_group_name_H-M   'P 1'
#
loop_
_entity.id
_entity.type
_entity.pdbx_description
1 polymer ?
#
loop_
_entity_poly.entity_id
_entity_poly.type
_entity_poly.pdbx_seq_one_letter_code
_entity_poly.pdbx_strand_id
1 'polypeptide(L)'
;MLTRYKQAVERAIPHLAVKNGVVDIDSIWVATSIPYDLLQEILAREDLILPENVERISIKSRVHAGEQGEKPRGRTKSRRRKVRN
;
A
#
# COMPACT_ATOMS: atom_id res chain seq x y z
N MET A 1 -5.30 11.07 20.21
CA MET A 1 -4.81 11.61 18.91
C MET A 1 -5.23 10.72 17.73
N LEU A 2 -4.94 9.41 17.77
CA LEU A 2 -5.32 8.43 16.74
C LEU A 2 -6.81 8.39 16.37
N THR A 3 -7.71 8.73 17.30
CA THR A 3 -9.17 8.75 17.06
C THR A 3 -9.59 9.69 15.92
N ARG A 4 -8.92 10.83 15.75
CA ARG A 4 -9.23 11.77 14.65
C ARG A 4 -8.78 11.23 13.30
N TYR A 5 -7.63 10.58 13.26
CA TYR A 5 -7.12 9.93 12.06
C TYR A 5 -7.97 8.71 11.68
N LYS A 6 -8.41 7.92 12.66
CA LYS A 6 -9.37 6.83 12.46
C LYS A 6 -10.66 7.34 11.81
N GLN A 7 -11.28 8.40 12.36
CA GLN A 7 -12.48 8.99 11.77
C GLN A 7 -12.26 9.51 10.35
N ALA A 8 -11.08 10.06 10.06
CA ALA A 8 -10.75 10.49 8.71
C ALA A 8 -10.66 9.30 7.73
N VAL A 9 -10.07 8.19 8.15
CA VAL A 9 -10.01 6.95 7.37
C VAL A 9 -11.42 6.37 7.16
N GLU A 10 -12.23 6.25 8.21
CA GLU A 10 -13.61 5.75 8.12
C GLU A 10 -14.49 6.59 7.19
N ARG A 11 -14.30 7.92 7.17
CA ARG A 11 -15.02 8.80 6.24
C ARG A 11 -14.49 8.70 4.81
N ALA A 12 -13.20 8.42 4.64
CA ALA A 12 -12.59 8.30 3.33
C ALA A 12 -12.97 6.97 2.65
N ILE A 13 -12.96 5.85 3.38
CA ILE A 13 -13.16 4.50 2.82
C ILE A 13 -14.38 4.38 1.89
N PRO A 14 -15.58 4.89 2.23
CA PRO A 14 -16.76 4.83 1.36
C PRO A 14 -16.59 5.53 0.00
N HIS A 15 -15.69 6.49 -0.08
CA HIS A 15 -15.40 7.26 -1.29
C HIS A 15 -14.25 6.66 -2.12
N LEU A 16 -13.60 5.60 -1.63
CA LEU A 16 -12.48 4.98 -2.30
C LEU A 16 -12.93 3.92 -3.30
N ALA A 17 -12.13 3.75 -4.35
CA ALA A 17 -12.33 2.67 -5.31
C ALA A 17 -12.05 1.32 -4.63
N VAL A 18 -13.08 0.48 -4.55
CA VAL A 18 -12.98 -0.88 -4.02
C VAL A 18 -12.81 -1.86 -5.17
N LYS A 19 -11.85 -2.78 -5.05
CA LYS A 19 -11.57 -3.82 -6.04
C LYS A 19 -11.78 -5.18 -5.39
N ASN A 20 -12.85 -5.89 -5.75
CA ASN A 20 -13.22 -7.20 -5.19
C ASN A 20 -13.28 -7.19 -3.65
N GLY A 21 -13.93 -6.18 -3.05
CA GLY A 21 -13.97 -6.03 -1.60
C GLY A 21 -12.67 -5.52 -0.97
N VAL A 22 -11.62 -5.24 -1.75
CA VAL A 22 -10.32 -4.80 -1.24
C VAL A 22 -10.04 -3.33 -1.57
N VAL A 23 -9.60 -2.57 -0.57
CA VAL A 23 -9.13 -1.17 -0.72
C VAL A 23 -7.61 -1.12 -0.53
N ASP A 24 -6.92 -0.41 -1.42
CA ASP A 24 -5.46 -0.23 -1.32
C ASP A 24 -5.10 0.89 -0.33
N ILE A 25 -4.06 0.67 0.50
CA ILE A 25 -3.53 1.67 1.44
C ILE A 25 -3.09 2.96 0.73
N ASP A 26 -2.62 2.84 -0.52
CA ASP A 26 -2.24 3.99 -1.34
C ASP A 26 -3.44 4.91 -1.64
N SER A 27 -4.62 4.33 -1.87
CA SER A 27 -5.85 5.11 -2.09
C SER A 27 -6.25 5.87 -0.83
N ILE A 28 -6.10 5.23 0.35
CA ILE A 28 -6.37 5.86 1.64
C ILE A 28 -5.38 7.00 1.88
N TRP A 29 -4.10 6.79 1.60
CA TRP A 29 -3.07 7.81 1.71
C TRP A 29 -3.37 9.03 0.84
N VAL A 30 -3.71 8.82 -0.44
CA VAL A 30 -4.06 9.90 -1.36
C VAL A 30 -5.28 10.68 -0.89
N ALA A 31 -6.31 10.00 -0.36
CA ALA A 31 -7.53 10.66 0.09
C ALA A 31 -7.39 11.39 1.43
N THR A 32 -6.58 10.87 2.35
CA THR A 32 -6.50 11.39 3.73
C THR A 32 -5.23 12.19 4.02
N SER A 33 -4.20 12.08 3.17
CA SER A 33 -2.86 12.62 3.39
C SER A 33 -2.22 12.20 4.72
N ILE A 34 -2.67 11.08 5.31
CA ILE A 34 -2.14 10.55 6.58
C ILE A 34 -0.88 9.71 6.29
N PRO A 35 0.25 9.94 6.99
CA PRO A 35 1.47 9.14 6.83
C PRO A 35 1.23 7.63 6.90
N TYR A 36 1.98 6.85 6.10
CA TYR A 36 1.83 5.40 6.03
C TYR A 36 2.04 4.69 7.36
N ASP A 37 3.00 5.13 8.17
CA ASP A 37 3.27 4.54 9.48
C ASP A 37 2.05 4.67 10.40
N LEU A 38 1.39 5.84 10.38
CA LEU A 38 0.15 6.06 11.11
C LEU A 38 -1.01 5.24 10.54
N LEU A 39 -1.11 5.12 9.21
CA LEU A 39 -2.10 4.24 8.60
C LEU A 39 -1.88 2.78 9.01
N GLN A 40 -0.65 2.30 9.05
CA GLN A 40 -0.33 0.95 9.53
C GLN A 40 -0.72 0.76 10.98
N GLU A 41 -0.43 1.71 11.87
CA GLU A 41 -0.84 1.65 13.27
C GLU A 41 -2.37 1.61 13.44
N ILE A 42 -3.10 2.39 12.65
CA ILE A 42 -4.58 2.42 12.68
C ILE A 42 -5.14 1.11 12.13
N LEU A 43 -4.60 0.62 11.02
CA LEU A 43 -5.04 -0.63 10.38
C LEU A 43 -4.71 -1.86 11.23
N ALA A 44 -3.57 -1.87 11.92
CA ALA A 44 -3.14 -2.97 12.78
C ALA A 44 -4.02 -3.15 14.04
N ARG A 45 -4.79 -2.13 14.42
CA ARG A 45 -5.70 -2.18 15.58
C ARG A 45 -7.02 -2.88 15.29
N GLU A 46 -7.33 -3.17 14.02
CA GLU A 46 -8.55 -3.84 13.57
C GLU A 46 -9.86 -3.22 14.11
N ASP A 47 -9.82 -1.95 14.52
CA ASP A 47 -10.96 -1.26 15.15
C ASP A 47 -11.73 -0.37 14.17
N LEU A 48 -11.38 -0.40 12.88
CA LEU A 48 -11.99 0.39 11.81
C LEU A 48 -13.36 -0.17 11.43
N ILE A 49 -14.35 0.73 11.32
CA ILE A 49 -15.65 0.38 10.76
C ILE A 49 -15.52 0.38 9.23
N LEU A 50 -15.52 -0.82 8.65
CA LEU A 50 -15.51 -1.00 7.20
C LEU A 50 -16.95 -0.98 6.67
N PRO A 51 -17.23 -0.27 5.56
CA PRO A 51 -18.52 -0.36 4.90
C PRO A 51 -18.70 -1.72 4.22
N GLU A 52 -19.95 -2.12 3.98
CA GLU A 52 -20.32 -3.48 3.51
C GLU A 52 -19.64 -3.89 2.19
N ASN A 53 -19.29 -2.91 1.35
CA ASN A 53 -18.57 -3.14 0.10
C ASN A 53 -17.07 -3.41 0.29
N VAL A 54 -16.51 -3.26 1.49
CA VAL A 54 -15.08 -3.42 1.81
C VAL A 54 -14.88 -4.54 2.82
N GLU A 55 -14.32 -5.64 2.34
CA GLU A 55 -13.93 -6.80 3.15
C GLU A 55 -12.54 -6.62 3.78
N ARG A 56 -11.60 -5.98 3.07
CA ARG A 56 -10.19 -5.89 3.52
C ARG A 56 -9.46 -4.66 3.00
N ILE A 57 -8.46 -4.22 3.77
CA ILE A 57 -7.50 -3.20 3.34
C ILE A 57 -6.14 -3.85 3.03
N SER A 58 -5.63 -3.60 1.83
CA SER A 58 -4.32 -4.05 1.38
C SER A 58 -3.25 -3.08 1.87
N ILE A 59 -2.44 -3.51 2.84
CA ILE A 59 -1.27 -2.78 3.35
C ILE A 59 -0.08 -2.76 2.37
N LYS A 60 -0.18 -3.45 1.23
CA LYS A 60 0.88 -3.47 0.22
C LYS A 60 0.82 -2.20 -0.62
N SER A 61 1.63 -1.20 -0.25
CA SER A 61 1.83 -0.03 -1.09
C SER A 61 2.56 -0.42 -2.37
N ARG A 62 2.05 -0.03 -3.54
CA ARG A 62 2.74 -0.20 -4.82
C ARG A 62 3.71 0.94 -5.10
N VAL A 63 3.42 2.12 -4.53
CA VAL A 63 4.24 3.33 -4.67
C VAL A 63 5.51 3.25 -3.81
N HIS A 64 5.38 2.77 -2.56
CA HIS A 64 6.50 2.65 -1.62
C HIS A 64 7.22 1.28 -1.68
N ALA A 65 6.64 0.27 -2.35
CA ALA A 65 7.31 -1.01 -2.59
C ALA A 65 8.58 -0.89 -3.46
N GLY A 66 8.79 0.25 -4.12
CA GLY A 66 10.05 0.56 -4.81
C GLY A 66 11.23 0.83 -3.87
N GLU A 67 11.00 1.20 -2.61
CA GLU A 67 12.06 1.57 -1.66
C GLU A 67 12.48 0.42 -0.73
N GLN A 68 11.59 -0.56 -0.48
CA GLN A 68 11.85 -1.69 0.41
C GLN A 68 11.68 -3.02 -0.32
N GLY A 69 12.53 -3.29 -1.32
CA GLY A 69 12.40 -4.55 -2.04
C GLY A 69 13.24 -4.73 -3.30
N GLU A 70 14.45 -4.16 -3.38
CA GLU A 70 15.43 -4.69 -4.33
C GLU A 70 15.89 -6.09 -3.87
N LYS A 71 15.12 -7.12 -4.22
CA LYS A 71 15.74 -8.40 -4.56
C LYS A 71 16.16 -8.28 -6.02
N PRO A 72 17.47 -8.23 -6.34
CA PRO A 72 17.92 -8.15 -7.72
C PRO A 72 17.50 -9.43 -8.43
N ARG A 73 16.45 -9.35 -9.24
CA ARG A 73 16.16 -10.39 -10.24
C ARG A 73 17.36 -10.40 -11.18
N GLY A 74 18.13 -11.48 -11.09
CA GLY A 74 19.37 -11.68 -11.81
C GLY A 74 19.25 -11.29 -13.28
N ARG A 75 19.84 -10.15 -13.63
CA ARG A 75 20.29 -9.90 -15.00
C ARG A 75 21.51 -10.78 -15.22
N THR A 76 21.29 -11.95 -15.80
CA THR A 76 22.36 -12.75 -16.40
C THR A 76 23.12 -11.85 -17.37
N LYS A 77 24.30 -11.38 -16.96
CA LYS A 77 25.21 -10.60 -17.80
C LYS A 77 25.58 -11.45 -19.01
N SER A 78 25.07 -11.08 -20.17
CA SER A 78 25.58 -11.51 -21.47
C SER A 78 27.09 -11.27 -21.51
N ARG A 79 27.87 -12.35 -21.39
CA ARG A 79 29.32 -12.35 -21.59
C ARG A 79 29.59 -12.26 -23.09
N ARG A 80 29.56 -11.04 -23.63
CA ARG A 80 30.15 -10.75 -24.94
C ARG A 80 31.68 -10.80 -24.78
N ARG A 81 32.28 -11.99 -24.90
CA ARG A 81 33.74 -12.12 -25.02
C ARG A 81 34.12 -12.08 -26.49
N LYS A 82 34.59 -10.90 -26.89
CA LYS A 82 35.42 -10.65 -28.07
C LYS A 82 36.71 -11.47 -27.87
N VAL A 83 36.98 -12.45 -28.72
CA VAL A 83 38.32 -13.05 -28.81
C VAL A 83 38.73 -13.02 -30.28
N ARG A 84 39.86 -12.34 -30.46
CA ARG A 84 40.60 -12.09 -31.68
C ARG A 84 41.33 -13.39 -32.05
N ASN A 85 41.23 -13.82 -33.30
CA ASN A 85 42.28 -14.52 -34.05
C ASN A 85 41.96 -14.44 -35.54
#